data_AF-A0A960PHL9-F1
#
_entry.id   AF-A0A960PHL9-F1
#
_cell.length_a   1.000
_cell.length_b   1.000
_cell.length_c   1.000
_cell.angle_alpha   90.00
_cell.angle_beta   90.00
_cell.angle_gamma   90.00
#
_symmetry.space_group_name_H-M   'P 1'
#
loop_
_entity.id
_entity.type
_entity.pdbx_description
1 polymer ?
#
loop_
_entity_poly.entity_id
_entity_poly.type
_entity_poly.pdbx_seq_one_letter_code
_entity_poly.pdbx_strand_id
1 'polypeptide(L)'
;IRSVEKVVDHRMIPNKIAQIIVSIFKQLAKSLEVLRDWREIVSITYWTILLWLAIALPTWLVILAFDLPLSFSDALFVMGWAAIGSVVPTPGGAAGAFHAATAGGLVFLNIPQEQAAAVSIAMHLVYFAPAVIFGLYYFVHGDISYSRFKNLLSSDLPVEDLSSEPVSPASG
;
A
#
# COMPACT_ATOMS: atom_id res chain seq x y z
N ILE A 1 21.86 -13.53 23.96
CA ILE A 1 20.58 -14.24 23.70
C ILE A 1 19.92 -14.79 24.99
N ARG A 2 20.65 -15.04 26.08
CA ARG A 2 20.11 -15.64 27.33
C ARG A 2 19.48 -14.68 28.35
N SER A 3 19.46 -13.37 28.08
CA SER A 3 19.09 -12.35 29.08
C SER A 3 17.71 -11.70 28.87
N VAL A 4 16.97 -12.09 27.83
CA VAL A 4 15.64 -11.51 27.54
C VAL A 4 14.51 -12.27 28.25
N GLU A 5 14.71 -13.56 28.57
CA GLU A 5 13.70 -14.38 29.27
C GLU A 5 13.49 -13.98 30.73
N LYS A 6 14.47 -13.34 31.39
CA LYS A 6 14.42 -13.09 32.83
C LYS A 6 13.65 -11.85 33.27
N VAL A 7 13.15 -11.03 32.35
CA VAL A 7 12.44 -9.77 32.68
C VAL A 7 10.92 -9.88 32.47
N VAL A 8 10.43 -11.01 31.95
CA VAL A 8 8.99 -11.24 31.71
C VAL A 8 8.38 -12.10 32.82
N ASP A 9 8.74 -11.85 34.08
CA ASP A 9 8.18 -12.61 35.21
C ASP A 9 7.67 -11.75 36.36
N HIS A 10 7.04 -10.62 36.06
CA HIS A 10 6.07 -10.04 36.99
C HIS A 10 4.85 -9.45 36.28
N ARG A 11 3.78 -10.24 36.35
CA ARG A 11 2.36 -9.86 36.40
C ARG A 11 1.74 -9.23 35.14
N MET A 12 0.90 -10.05 34.50
CA MET A 12 -0.27 -9.68 33.66
C MET A 12 -0.06 -9.46 32.15
N ILE A 13 0.93 -10.07 31.50
CA ILE A 13 0.99 -10.10 30.03
C ILE A 13 0.75 -11.55 29.56
N PRO A 14 -0.34 -11.82 28.80
CA PRO A 14 -0.56 -13.13 28.17
C PRO A 14 0.67 -13.54 27.35
N ASN A 15 1.19 -14.76 27.53
CA ASN A 15 2.40 -15.26 26.84
C ASN A 15 2.38 -15.01 25.31
N LYS A 16 1.19 -14.97 24.69
CA LYS A 16 1.01 -14.61 23.27
C LYS A 16 1.45 -13.18 22.94
N ILE A 17 1.12 -12.19 23.78
CA ILE A 17 1.50 -10.78 23.57
C ILE A 17 3.01 -10.60 23.72
N ALA A 18 3.61 -11.23 24.73
CA ALA A 18 5.07 -11.20 24.91
C ALA A 18 5.81 -11.79 23.69
N GLN A 19 5.31 -12.90 23.12
CA GLN A 19 5.86 -13.50 21.91
C GLN A 19 5.70 -12.59 20.67
N ILE A 20 4.54 -11.94 20.50
CA ILE A 20 4.32 -10.96 19.42
C ILE A 20 5.31 -9.80 19.54
N ILE A 21 5.46 -9.23 20.73
CA ILE A 21 6.40 -8.12 20.99
C ILE A 21 7.83 -8.55 20.67
N VAL A 22 8.28 -9.70 21.17
CA VAL A 22 9.63 -10.22 20.87
C VAL A 22 9.82 -10.47 19.38
N SER A 23 8.80 -10.95 18.68
CA SER A 23 8.82 -11.14 17.23
C SER A 23 8.99 -9.81 16.49
N ILE A 24 8.20 -8.78 16.85
CA ILE A 24 8.29 -7.44 16.28
C ILE A 24 9.69 -6.85 16.53
N PHE A 25 10.23 -6.94 17.75
CA PHE A 25 11.58 -6.46 18.06
C PHE A 25 12.67 -7.18 17.28
N LYS A 26 12.54 -8.50 17.06
CA LYS A 26 13.47 -9.26 16.21
C LYS A 26 13.40 -8.82 14.75
N GLN A 27 12.18 -8.60 14.23
CA GLN A 27 11.99 -8.11 12.87
C GLN A 27 12.54 -6.70 12.70
N LEU A 28 12.28 -5.79 13.65
CA LEU A 28 12.86 -4.45 13.68
C LEU A 28 14.38 -4.51 13.72
N ALA A 29 14.97 -5.27 14.64
CA ALA A 29 16.43 -5.41 14.73
C ALA A 29 17.04 -5.92 13.42
N LYS A 30 16.37 -6.87 12.75
CA LYS A 30 16.77 -7.37 11.43
C LYS A 30 16.64 -6.31 10.34
N SER A 31 15.57 -5.51 10.34
CA SER A 31 15.41 -4.39 9.40
C SER A 31 16.41 -3.27 9.66
N LEU A 32 16.81 -3.04 10.92
CA LEU A 32 17.87 -2.10 11.27
C LEU A 32 19.28 -2.64 10.94
N GLU A 33 19.45 -3.94 10.70
CA GLU A 33 20.73 -4.51 10.29
C GLU A 33 21.19 -4.00 8.92
N VAL A 34 20.24 -3.65 8.03
CA VAL A 34 20.49 -2.91 6.78
C VAL A 34 21.14 -1.54 7.02
N LEU A 35 20.90 -0.91 8.18
CA LEU A 35 21.54 0.36 8.52
C LEU A 35 23.02 0.19 8.91
N ARG A 36 23.54 -1.04 8.94
CA ARG A 36 24.94 -1.31 9.29
C ARG A 36 25.88 -1.17 8.09
N ASP A 37 25.36 -1.24 6.86
CA ASP A 37 26.11 -0.96 5.64
C ASP A 37 25.67 0.38 5.03
N TRP A 38 26.57 1.36 5.07
CA TRP A 38 26.36 2.66 4.45
C TRP A 38 25.98 2.57 2.96
N ARG A 39 26.51 1.58 2.23
CA ARG A 39 26.19 1.37 0.81
C ARG A 39 24.74 0.95 0.62
N GLU A 40 24.22 0.09 1.49
CA GLU A 40 22.82 -0.33 1.46
C GLU A 40 21.89 0.84 1.77
N ILE A 41 22.21 1.64 2.81
CA ILE A 41 21.44 2.86 3.14
C ILE A 41 21.35 3.80 1.93
N VAL A 42 22.49 4.10 1.30
CA VAL A 42 22.53 5.00 0.15
C VAL A 42 21.72 4.43 -1.01
N SER A 43 21.82 3.12 -1.28
CA SER A 43 21.06 2.46 -2.35
C SER A 43 19.56 2.52 -2.10
N ILE A 44 19.11 2.18 -0.90
CA ILE A 44 17.68 2.19 -0.54
C ILE A 44 17.13 3.62 -0.58
N THR A 45 17.88 4.58 -0.06
CA THR A 45 17.48 6.01 -0.08
C THR A 45 17.37 6.50 -1.51
N TYR A 46 18.34 6.17 -2.36
CA TYR A 46 18.33 6.52 -3.78
C TYR A 46 17.10 5.96 -4.49
N TRP A 47 16.82 4.66 -4.35
CA TRP A 47 15.65 4.04 -4.97
C TRP A 47 14.34 4.58 -4.42
N THR A 48 14.29 4.90 -3.12
CA THR A 48 13.11 5.53 -2.51
C THR A 48 12.87 6.91 -3.08
N ILE A 49 13.91 7.75 -3.20
CA ILE A 49 13.80 9.08 -3.81
C ILE A 49 13.36 8.96 -5.28
N LEU A 50 13.97 8.06 -6.04
CA LEU A 50 13.56 7.84 -7.44
C LEU A 50 12.09 7.41 -7.56
N LEU A 51 11.63 6.53 -6.68
CA LEU A 51 10.24 6.09 -6.66
C LEU A 51 9.30 7.26 -6.35
N TRP A 52 9.61 8.07 -5.34
CA TRP A 52 8.81 9.25 -5.03
C TRP A 52 8.82 10.27 -6.17
N LEU A 53 9.96 10.50 -6.83
CA LEU A 53 10.03 11.38 -8.00
C LEU A 53 9.24 10.83 -9.19
N ALA A 54 9.24 9.51 -9.39
CA ALA A 54 8.43 8.86 -10.42
C ALA A 54 6.92 9.03 -10.20
N ILE A 55 6.48 9.42 -8.99
CA ILE A 55 5.08 9.76 -8.68
C ILE A 55 4.89 11.27 -8.70
N ALA A 56 5.79 12.03 -8.08
CA ALA A 56 5.71 13.48 -7.97
C ALA A 56 5.77 14.18 -9.34
N LEU A 57 6.65 13.74 -10.24
CA LEU A 57 6.82 14.34 -11.56
C LEU A 57 5.55 14.22 -12.41
N PRO A 58 4.93 13.04 -12.60
CA PRO A 58 3.64 12.95 -13.29
C PRO A 58 2.55 13.79 -12.64
N THR A 59 2.49 13.85 -11.31
CA THR A 59 1.52 14.70 -10.58
C THR A 59 1.65 16.15 -11.00
N TRP A 60 2.89 16.64 -10.98
CA TRP A 60 3.20 18.01 -11.37
C TRP A 60 2.92 18.26 -12.84
N LEU A 61 3.28 17.33 -13.72
CA LEU A 61 3.00 17.43 -15.16
C LEU A 61 1.49 17.46 -15.46
N VAL A 62 0.67 16.69 -14.73
CA VAL A 62 -0.79 16.75 -14.87
C VAL A 62 -1.32 18.10 -14.40
N ILE A 63 -0.85 18.63 -13.26
CA ILE A 63 -1.23 19.97 -12.78
C ILE A 63 -0.90 21.04 -13.83
N LEU A 64 0.30 20.97 -14.43
CA LEU A 64 0.71 21.87 -15.51
C LEU A 64 -0.15 21.68 -16.78
N ALA A 65 -0.50 20.44 -17.14
CA ALA A 65 -1.32 20.15 -18.32
C ALA A 65 -2.75 20.71 -18.21
N PHE A 66 -3.24 20.90 -16.98
CA PHE A 66 -4.54 21.52 -16.69
C PHE A 66 -4.44 23.04 -16.41
N ASP A 67 -3.27 23.63 -16.58
CA ASP A 67 -3.01 25.07 -16.37
C ASP A 67 -3.43 25.55 -14.96
N LEU A 68 -3.24 24.69 -13.95
CA LEU A 68 -3.58 25.05 -12.58
C LEU A 68 -2.51 25.97 -11.98
N PRO A 69 -2.89 27.03 -11.25
CA PRO A 69 -1.96 27.99 -10.64
C PRO A 69 -1.34 27.44 -9.34
N LEU A 70 -0.84 26.21 -9.39
CA LEU A 70 -0.27 25.50 -8.26
C LEU A 70 1.24 25.39 -8.43
N SER A 71 1.97 25.27 -7.32
CA SER A 71 3.41 25.07 -7.28
C SER A 71 3.80 23.59 -7.22
N PHE A 72 5.08 23.27 -7.38
CA PHE A 72 5.56 21.89 -7.20
C PHE A 72 5.32 21.38 -5.77
N SER A 73 5.40 22.24 -4.74
CA SER A 73 5.05 21.87 -3.37
C SER A 73 3.57 21.50 -3.22
N ASP A 74 2.68 22.18 -3.93
CA ASP A 74 1.25 21.86 -3.94
C ASP A 74 1.00 20.51 -4.63
N ALA A 75 1.78 20.18 -5.67
CA ALA A 75 1.75 18.86 -6.28
C ALA A 75 2.14 17.75 -5.31
N LEU A 76 3.16 17.97 -4.48
CA LEU A 76 3.53 17.02 -3.42
C LEU A 76 2.42 16.88 -2.36
N PHE A 77 1.73 17.96 -2.03
CA PHE A 77 0.57 17.91 -1.14
C PHE A 77 -0.57 17.08 -1.73
N VAL A 78 -0.93 17.32 -3.00
CA VAL A 78 -1.95 16.55 -3.71
C VAL A 78 -1.55 15.08 -3.85
N MET A 79 -0.28 14.80 -4.14
CA MET A 79 0.30 13.45 -4.17
C MET A 79 0.11 12.74 -2.82
N GLY A 80 0.27 13.44 -1.70
CA GLY A 80 0.01 12.88 -0.37
C GLY A 80 -1.43 12.41 -0.18
N TRP A 81 -2.40 13.23 -0.60
CA TRP A 81 -3.81 12.85 -0.60
C TRP A 81 -4.11 11.67 -1.53
N ALA A 82 -3.51 11.67 -2.72
CA ALA A 82 -3.61 10.58 -3.67
C ALA A 82 -3.09 9.25 -3.09
N ALA A 83 -1.96 9.31 -2.37
CA ALA A 83 -1.39 8.14 -1.69
C ALA A 83 -2.32 7.62 -0.58
N ILE A 84 -2.90 8.50 0.23
CA ILE A 84 -3.89 8.12 1.26
C ILE A 84 -5.09 7.43 0.61
N GLY A 85 -5.67 8.04 -0.43
CA GLY A 85 -6.82 7.50 -1.15
C GLY A 85 -6.55 6.14 -1.78
N SER A 86 -5.31 5.87 -2.22
CA SER A 86 -4.89 4.60 -2.83
C SER A 86 -4.87 3.42 -1.86
N VAL A 87 -4.69 3.68 -0.56
CA VAL A 87 -4.61 2.62 0.46
C VAL A 87 -5.99 2.23 0.99
N VAL A 88 -7.03 3.03 0.73
CA VAL A 88 -8.38 2.74 1.21
C VAL A 88 -9.01 1.60 0.40
N PRO A 89 -9.43 0.50 1.06
CA PRO A 89 -10.04 -0.63 0.37
C PRO A 89 -11.46 -0.25 -0.07
N THR A 90 -11.63 0.12 -1.34
CA THR A 90 -12.93 0.36 -1.96
C THR A 90 -13.14 -0.53 -3.18
N PRO A 91 -14.40 -0.88 -3.53
CA PRO A 91 -14.70 -1.59 -4.76
C PRO A 91 -14.06 -0.90 -5.98
N GLY A 92 -13.53 -1.70 -6.92
CA GLY A 92 -12.82 -1.17 -8.09
C GLY A 92 -11.36 -0.78 -7.85
N GLY A 93 -10.72 -1.32 -6.80
CA GLY A 93 -9.28 -1.19 -6.60
C GLY A 93 -8.85 0.19 -6.10
N ALA A 94 -9.54 0.72 -5.08
CA ALA A 94 -9.27 2.03 -4.48
C ALA A 94 -9.61 3.27 -5.34
N ALA A 95 -10.11 3.10 -6.57
CA ALA A 95 -10.35 4.22 -7.50
C ALA A 95 -11.28 5.32 -6.96
N GLY A 96 -12.39 4.94 -6.30
CA GLY A 96 -13.32 5.91 -5.72
C GLY A 96 -12.68 6.74 -4.60
N ALA A 97 -11.96 6.08 -3.69
CA ALA A 97 -11.25 6.76 -2.60
C ALA A 97 -10.09 7.62 -3.11
N PHE A 98 -9.37 7.17 -4.14
CA PHE A 98 -8.34 7.96 -4.82
C PHE A 98 -8.93 9.26 -5.39
N HIS A 99 -9.99 9.18 -6.21
CA HIS A 99 -10.60 10.36 -6.82
C HIS A 99 -11.10 11.34 -5.77
N ALA A 100 -11.75 10.84 -4.71
CA ALA A 100 -12.28 11.67 -3.64
C ALA A 100 -11.17 12.37 -2.84
N ALA A 101 -10.11 11.64 -2.46
CA ALA A 101 -9.01 12.21 -1.69
C ALA A 101 -8.21 13.22 -2.51
N THR A 102 -7.83 12.87 -3.74
CA THR A 102 -7.06 13.74 -4.64
C THR A 102 -7.85 15.00 -5.01
N ALA A 103 -9.14 14.86 -5.37
CA ALA A 103 -9.99 16.02 -5.63
C ALA A 103 -10.19 16.87 -4.37
N GLY A 104 -10.35 16.25 -3.20
CA GLY A 104 -10.41 16.94 -1.91
C GLY A 104 -9.16 17.77 -1.62
N GLY A 105 -7.98 17.23 -1.90
CA GLY A 105 -6.70 17.96 -1.78
C GLY A 105 -6.61 19.16 -2.73
N LEU A 106 -7.09 19.03 -3.96
CA LEU A 106 -7.13 20.15 -4.92
C LEU A 106 -8.16 21.22 -4.52
N VAL A 107 -9.34 20.82 -4.05
CA VAL A 107 -10.36 21.75 -3.53
C VAL A 107 -9.85 22.50 -2.31
N PHE A 108 -9.09 21.82 -1.42
CA PHE A 108 -8.43 22.46 -0.30
C PHE A 108 -7.44 23.57 -0.74
N LEU A 109 -6.83 23.41 -1.91
CA LEU A 109 -5.96 24.41 -2.55
C LEU A 109 -6.75 25.44 -3.38
N ASN A 110 -8.07 25.55 -3.19
CA ASN A 110 -8.99 26.47 -3.89
C ASN A 110 -9.17 26.18 -5.39
N ILE A 111 -8.92 24.96 -5.85
CA ILE A 111 -9.29 24.55 -7.21
C ILE A 111 -10.81 24.26 -7.27
N PRO A 112 -11.53 24.75 -8.28
CA PRO A 112 -12.96 24.46 -8.46
C PRO A 112 -13.25 22.95 -8.48
N GLN A 113 -14.38 22.53 -7.91
CA GLN A 113 -14.71 21.12 -7.71
C GLN A 113 -14.74 20.33 -9.03
N GLU A 114 -15.24 20.94 -10.09
CA GLU A 114 -15.32 20.34 -11.42
C GLU A 114 -13.93 20.09 -12.00
N GLN A 115 -13.01 21.06 -11.87
CA GLN A 115 -11.63 20.91 -12.32
C GLN A 115 -10.86 19.90 -11.45
N ALA A 116 -11.04 19.95 -10.13
CA ALA A 116 -10.42 19.02 -9.20
C ALA A 116 -10.81 17.56 -9.50
N ALA A 117 -12.08 17.31 -9.84
CA ALA A 117 -12.55 16.00 -10.26
C ALA A 117 -11.95 15.55 -11.60
N ALA A 118 -11.87 16.43 -12.60
CA ALA A 118 -11.26 16.11 -13.88
C ALA A 118 -9.77 15.76 -13.73
N VAL A 119 -9.04 16.55 -12.93
CA VAL A 119 -7.62 16.35 -12.65
C VAL A 119 -7.39 15.06 -11.87
N SER A 120 -8.23 14.74 -10.88
CA SER A 120 -8.05 13.50 -10.10
C SER A 120 -8.25 12.25 -10.96
N ILE A 121 -9.21 12.26 -11.89
CA ILE A 121 -9.41 11.18 -12.86
C ILE A 121 -8.20 11.06 -13.79
N ALA A 122 -7.71 12.18 -14.33
CA ALA A 122 -6.53 12.18 -15.19
C ALA A 122 -5.28 11.66 -14.46
N MET A 123 -5.06 12.09 -13.21
CA MET A 123 -3.97 11.58 -12.37
C MET A 123 -4.08 10.08 -12.13
N HIS A 124 -5.30 9.57 -11.86
CA HIS A 124 -5.51 8.13 -11.69
C HIS A 124 -5.10 7.36 -12.94
N LEU A 125 -5.53 7.82 -14.12
CA LEU A 125 -5.12 7.20 -15.38
C LEU A 125 -3.61 7.25 -15.57
N VAL A 126 -2.95 8.39 -15.32
CA VAL A 126 -1.50 8.52 -15.48
C VAL A 126 -0.72 7.60 -14.54
N TYR A 127 -1.19 7.42 -13.31
CA TYR A 127 -0.53 6.55 -12.32
C TYR A 127 -0.72 5.06 -12.65
N PHE A 128 -1.95 4.67 -12.97
CA PHE A 128 -2.31 3.25 -13.02
C PHE A 128 -2.30 2.68 -14.44
N ALA A 129 -2.51 3.49 -15.49
CA ALA A 129 -2.54 2.98 -16.86
C ALA A 129 -1.24 2.27 -17.28
N PRO A 130 -0.02 2.80 -16.99
CA PRO A 130 1.21 2.08 -17.33
C PRO A 130 1.27 0.70 -16.66
N ALA A 131 0.91 0.62 -15.37
CA ALA A 131 0.90 -0.64 -14.63
C ALA A 131 -0.14 -1.63 -15.20
N VAL A 132 -1.32 -1.14 -15.60
CA VAL A 132 -2.36 -1.96 -16.26
C VAL A 132 -1.88 -2.45 -17.62
N ILE A 133 -1.26 -1.59 -18.43
CA ILE A 133 -0.73 -1.93 -19.75
C ILE A 133 0.36 -3.00 -19.63
N PHE A 134 1.35 -2.80 -18.75
CA PHE A 134 2.39 -3.80 -18.53
C PHE A 134 1.83 -5.10 -17.93
N GLY A 135 0.94 -4.99 -16.95
CA GLY A 135 0.26 -6.14 -16.36
C GLY A 135 -0.48 -6.97 -17.40
N LEU A 136 -1.25 -6.32 -18.29
CA LEU A 136 -1.97 -7.00 -19.38
C LEU A 136 -1.00 -7.58 -20.41
N TYR A 137 0.04 -6.84 -20.80
CA TYR A 137 1.06 -7.31 -21.74
C TYR A 137 1.72 -8.61 -21.24
N TYR A 138 2.19 -8.63 -19.99
CA TYR A 138 2.79 -9.81 -19.39
C TYR A 138 1.78 -10.92 -19.08
N PHE A 139 0.52 -10.58 -18.80
CA PHE A 139 -0.53 -11.58 -18.64
C PHE A 139 -0.81 -12.35 -19.95
N VAL A 140 -0.82 -11.64 -21.08
CA VAL A 140 -1.07 -12.24 -22.40
C VAL A 140 0.16 -13.00 -22.93
N HIS A 141 1.38 -12.51 -22.66
CA HIS A 141 2.61 -13.11 -23.19
C HIS A 141 3.33 -14.06 -22.22
N GLY A 142 2.94 -14.08 -20.95
CA GLY A 142 3.54 -14.93 -19.92
C GLY A 142 2.89 -16.32 -19.84
N ASP A 143 3.62 -17.29 -19.30
CA ASP A 143 3.15 -18.68 -19.06
C ASP A 143 2.09 -18.81 -17.95
N ILE A 144 1.42 -17.73 -17.58
CA ILE A 144 0.42 -17.70 -16.52
C ILE A 144 -0.89 -18.23 -17.09
N SER A 145 -0.94 -19.56 -17.29
CA SER A 145 -2.15 -20.28 -17.67
C SER A 145 -3.32 -19.86 -16.78
N TYR A 146 -4.50 -19.68 -17.39
CA TYR A 146 -5.78 -19.42 -16.71
C TYR A 146 -6.00 -20.36 -15.50
N SER A 147 -5.50 -21.59 -15.58
CA SER A 147 -5.52 -22.58 -14.50
C SER A 147 -4.70 -22.18 -13.26
N ARG A 148 -3.54 -21.53 -13.44
CA ARG A 148 -2.69 -21.05 -12.34
C ARG A 148 -3.28 -19.81 -11.67
N PHE A 149 -3.84 -18.89 -12.45
CA PHE A 149 -4.55 -17.72 -11.92
C PHE A 149 -5.78 -18.13 -11.09
N LYS A 150 -6.56 -19.12 -11.58
CA LYS A 150 -7.68 -19.69 -10.81
C LYS A 150 -7.23 -20.33 -9.50
N ASN A 151 -6.10 -21.05 -9.51
CA ASN A 151 -5.56 -21.69 -8.31
C ASN A 151 -5.14 -20.66 -7.23
N LEU A 152 -4.59 -19.50 -7.62
CA LEU A 152 -4.21 -18.42 -6.70
C LEU A 152 -5.43 -17.73 -6.06
N LEU A 153 -6.51 -17.53 -6.83
CA LEU A 153 -7.77 -17.00 -6.31
C LEU A 153 -8.46 -17.97 -5.34
N SER A 154 -8.32 -19.28 -5.56
CA SER A 154 -8.88 -20.29 -4.65
C SER A 154 -8.06 -20.54 -3.38
N SER A 155 -6.76 -20.20 -3.35
CA SER A 155 -5.96 -20.30 -2.12
C SER A 155 -6.20 -19.16 -1.13
N ASP A 156 -6.70 -18.01 -1.60
CA ASP A 156 -6.98 -16.82 -0.77
C ASP A 156 -8.44 -16.73 -0.27
N LEU A 157 -9.26 -17.79 -0.48
CA LEU A 157 -10.61 -17.91 0.09
C LEU A 157 -10.70 -19.02 1.16
N PRO A 158 -10.04 -18.91 2.32
CA PRO A 158 -10.34 -19.76 3.48
C PRO A 158 -11.60 -19.22 4.17
N VAL A 159 -12.78 -19.37 3.56
CA VAL A 159 -14.07 -19.08 4.21
C VAL A 159 -14.97 -20.33 4.29
N GLU A 160 -14.65 -21.41 3.56
CA GLU A 160 -15.49 -22.62 3.52
C GLU A 160 -15.18 -23.66 4.62
N ASP A 161 -14.15 -23.48 5.46
CA ASP A 161 -13.72 -24.49 6.45
C ASP A 161 -14.07 -24.15 7.92
N LEU A 162 -14.93 -23.16 8.16
CA LEU A 162 -15.45 -22.85 9.51
C LEU A 162 -16.91 -23.28 9.72
N SER A 163 -17.56 -23.84 8.70
CA SER A 163 -18.95 -24.32 8.76
C SER A 163 -19.09 -25.85 8.87
N SER A 164 -17.96 -26.59 8.87
CA SER A 164 -17.95 -28.05 8.76
C SER A 164 -17.58 -28.79 10.05
N GLU A 165 -17.27 -28.12 11.17
CA GLU A 165 -17.12 -28.82 12.45
C GLU A 165 -18.51 -29.28 12.97
N PRO A 166 -18.81 -30.59 13.03
CA PRO A 166 -19.96 -31.03 13.78
C PRO A 166 -19.67 -30.80 15.27
N VAL A 167 -20.47 -29.94 15.90
CA VAL A 167 -20.51 -29.81 17.36
C VAL A 167 -20.85 -31.19 17.93
N SER A 168 -19.83 -31.91 18.41
CA SER A 168 -19.99 -33.18 19.11
C SER A 168 -20.81 -32.94 20.38
N PRO A 169 -21.91 -33.68 20.62
CA PRO A 169 -22.68 -33.51 21.83
C PRO A 169 -21.84 -34.02 23.01
N ALA A 170 -21.70 -33.16 24.02
CA ALA A 170 -21.11 -33.51 25.30
C ALA A 170 -21.79 -34.77 25.86
N SER A 171 -21.06 -35.89 25.91
CA SER A 171 -21.43 -37.06 26.69
C SER A 171 -21.03 -36.82 28.14
N GLY A 172 -21.98 -37.02 29.06
CA GLY A 172 -21.85 -36.81 30.50
C GLY A 172 -21.00 -37.82 31.25
#